data_AF-H3NNE3-F1
#
_entry.id   AF-H3NNE3-F1
#
_cell.length_a   1.000
_cell.length_b   1.000
_cell.length_c   1.000
_cell.angle_alpha   90.00
_cell.angle_beta   90.00
_cell.angle_gamma   90.00
#
_symmetry.space_group_name_H-M   'P 1'
#
loop_
_entity.id
_entity.type
_entity.pdbx_description
1 polymer ?
#
loop_
_entity_poly.entity_id
_entity_poly.type
_entity_poly.pdbx_seq_one_letter_code
_entity_poly.pdbx_strand_id
1 'polypeptide(L)' 'MINPSFKELEKVSKSRYDIAMLIANRAKELIDGDKPKIKTKANKPVTVALTELMSEAGESEE' A
#
# COMPACT_ATOMS: atom_id res chain seq x y z
N MET A 1 4.55 -3.49 11.51
CA MET A 1 4.93 -3.12 10.14
C MET A 1 4.76 -4.37 9.30
N ILE A 2 3.95 -4.33 8.24
CA ILE A 2 3.78 -5.48 7.35
C ILE A 2 5.00 -5.60 6.44
N ASN A 3 5.41 -6.82 6.13
CA ASN A 3 6.55 -7.10 5.25
C ASN A 3 6.15 -8.19 4.24
N PRO A 4 5.33 -7.83 3.23
CA PRO A 4 4.89 -8.78 2.22
C PRO A 4 6.08 -9.27 1.39
N SER A 5 5.97 -10.51 0.91
CA SER A 5 6.94 -11.08 -0.01
C SER A 5 6.88 -10.38 -1.38
N PHE A 6 7.97 -10.46 -2.15
CA PHE A 6 7.97 -9.93 -3.52
C PHE A 6 6.90 -10.59 -4.41
N LYS A 7 6.58 -11.86 -4.17
CA LYS A 7 5.54 -12.58 -4.91
C LYS A 7 4.15 -12.00 -4.67
N GLU A 8 3.87 -11.50 -3.46
CA GLU A 8 2.62 -10.82 -3.14
C GLU A 8 2.58 -9.41 -3.75
N LEU A 9 3.71 -8.69 -3.69
CA LEU A 9 3.87 -7.38 -4.31
C LEU A 9 3.69 -7.42 -5.83
N GLU A 10 4.14 -8.51 -6.49
CA GLU A 10 3.97 -8.74 -7.93
C GLU A 10 2.50 -8.82 -8.37
N LYS A 11 1.56 -9.10 -7.45
CA LYS A 11 0.12 -9.04 -7.75
C LYS A 11 -0.37 -7.62 -8.04
N VAL A 12 0.33 -6.60 -7.53
CA VAL A 12 -0.01 -5.19 -7.72
C VAL A 12 0.62 -4.66 -9.00
N SER A 13 1.93 -4.90 -9.17
CA SER A 13 2.68 -4.51 -10.38
C SER A 13 3.93 -5.38 -10.54
N LYS A 14 4.35 -5.60 -11.79
CA LYS A 14 5.58 -6.34 -12.12
C LYS A 14 6.86 -5.51 -11.89
N SER A 15 6.73 -4.19 -11.76
CA SER A 15 7.86 -3.27 -11.55
C SER A 15 8.00 -2.91 -10.08
N ARG A 16 9.15 -3.25 -9.49
CA ARG A 16 9.46 -2.90 -8.10
C ARG A 16 9.50 -1.40 -7.87
N TYR A 17 9.93 -0.64 -8.88
CA TYR A 17 10.01 0.81 -8.81
C TYR A 17 8.62 1.44 -8.85
N ASP A 18 7.70 0.88 -9.63
CA ASP A 18 6.32 1.36 -9.70
C ASP A 18 5.64 1.19 -8.35
N ILE A 19 5.82 0.03 -7.72
CA ILE A 19 5.28 -0.22 -6.37
C ILE A 19 5.84 0.78 -5.36
N ALA A 20 7.16 1.01 -5.38
CA ALA A 20 7.79 1.98 -4.49
C ALA A 20 7.22 3.40 -4.71
N MET A 21 7.03 3.81 -5.97
CA MET A 21 6.46 5.10 -6.32
C MET A 21 4.99 5.23 -5.91
N LEU A 22 4.17 4.19 -6.11
CA LEU A 22 2.77 4.15 -5.70
C LEU A 22 2.64 4.34 -4.19
N ILE A 23 3.41 3.57 -3.40
CA ILE A 23 3.42 3.68 -1.94
C ILE A 23 3.90 5.07 -1.50
N ALA A 24 4.96 5.60 -2.14
CA ALA A 24 5.50 6.90 -1.79
C ALA A 24 4.51 8.05 -2.07
N ASN A 25 3.82 8.01 -3.21
CA ASN A 25 2.80 9.00 -3.55
C ASN A 25 1.61 8.91 -2.59
N ARG A 26 1.11 7.70 -2.34
CA ARG A 26 0.01 7.49 -1.41
C ARG A 26 0.36 7.92 0.02
N ALA A 27 1.58 7.66 0.47
CA ALA A 27 2.05 8.13 1.77
C ALA A 27 2.09 9.66 1.88
N LYS A 28 2.37 10.39 0.78
CA LYS A 28 2.31 11.86 0.77
C LYS A 28 0.89 12.36 0.93
N GLU A 29 -0.09 11.77 0.22
CA GLU A 29 -1.50 12.13 0.37
C GLU A 29 -1.99 11.98 1.82
N LEU A 30 -1.58 10.89 2.49
CA LEU A 30 -1.87 10.68 3.91
C LEU A 30 -1.21 11.72 4.83
N ILE A 31 -0.03 12.23 4.46
CA ILE A 31 0.65 13.32 5.19
C ILE A 31 -0.08 14.64 4.97
N ASP A 32 -0.58 14.88 3.76
CA ASP A 32 -1.34 16.07 3.39
C ASP A 32 -2.74 16.13 4.02
N GLY A 33 -3.13 15.06 4.75
CA GLY A 33 -4.36 15.00 5.54
C GLY A 33 -5.45 14.13 4.94
N ASP A 34 -5.15 13.40 3.86
CA ASP A 34 -6.08 12.42 3.33
C ASP A 34 -6.29 11.25 4.31
N LYS A 35 -7.48 10.66 4.27
CA LYS A 35 -7.86 9.61 5.20
C LYS A 35 -7.43 8.24 4.67
N PRO A 36 -7.04 7.32 5.56
CA PRO A 36 -6.86 5.93 5.19
C PRO A 36 -8.15 5.34 4.62
N LYS A 37 -8.05 4.62 3.50
CA LYS A 37 -9.15 3.89 2.86
C LYS A 37 -9.57 2.66 3.65
N ILE A 38 -8.63 2.05 4.37
CA ILE A 38 -8.86 0.86 5.20
C ILE A 38 -8.70 1.18 6.68
N LYS A 39 -9.43 0.44 7.53
CA LYS A 39 -9.19 0.48 8.98
C LYS A 39 -7.90 -0.27 9.30
N THR A 40 -6.86 0.47 9.65
CA THR A 40 -5.57 -0.09 10.06
C THR A 40 -5.15 0.44 11.42
N LYS A 41 -4.41 -0.37 12.17
CA LYS A 41 -3.74 0.04 13.42
C LYS A 41 -2.39 0.71 13.14
N ALA A 42 -1.99 0.82 11.87
CA ALA A 42 -0.74 1.44 11.47
C ALA A 42 -0.83 2.97 11.58
N ASN A 43 0.16 3.58 12.22
CA ASN A 43 0.24 5.03 12.39
C ASN A 43 1.23 5.71 11.43
N LYS A 44 2.15 4.94 10.83
CA LYS A 44 3.13 5.46 9.88
C LYS A 44 2.51 5.52 8.48
N PRO A 45 2.49 6.69 7.79
CA PRO A 45 1.85 6.84 6.48
C PRO A 45 2.28 5.79 5.44
N VAL A 46 3.58 5.48 5.38
CA VAL A 46 4.13 4.47 4.47
C VAL A 46 3.59 3.07 4.77
N THR A 47 3.38 2.73 6.05
CA THR A 47 2.83 1.43 6.42
C THR A 47 1.33 1.36 6.13
N VAL A 48 0.60 2.46 6.32
CA VAL A 48 -0.81 2.56 5.92
C VAL A 48 -0.95 2.38 4.41
N ALA A 49 -0.20 3.13 3.61
CA ALA A 49 -0.19 3.04 2.15
C ALA A 49 0.13 1.62 1.65
N LEU A 50 1.15 0.96 2.23
CA LEU A 50 1.48 -0.42 1.88
C LEU A 50 0.35 -1.41 2.26
N THR A 51 -0.36 -1.16 3.37
CA THR A 51 -1.46 -2.03 3.81
C THR A 51 -2.69 -1.85 2.92
N GLU A 52 -2.99 -0.60 2.51
CA GLU A 52 -4.03 -0.29 1.52
C GLU A 52 -3.77 -1.02 0.21
N LEU A 53 -2.56 -0.87 -0.33
CA LEU A 53 -2.14 -1.45 -1.60
C LEU A 53 -2.18 -3.00 -1.58
N MET A 54 -1.86 -3.61 -0.44
CA MET A 54 -1.98 -5.06 -0.24
C MET A 54 -3.43 -5.54 -0.10
N SER A 55 -4.31 -4.72 0.48
CA SER A 55 -5.74 -5.03 0.60
C SER A 55 -6.41 -4.97 -0.78
N GLU A 56 -6.14 -3.92 -1.57
CA GLU A 56 -6.68 -3.77 -2.92
C GLU A 56 -6.27 -4.93 -3.86
N ALA A 57 -5.02 -5.43 -3.74
CA ALA A 57 -4.56 -6.58 -4.54
C ALA A 57 -5.14 -7.94 -4.10
N GLY A 58 -5.75 -8.01 -2.92
CA GLY A 58 -6.45 -9.20 -2.43
C GLY A 58 -7.92 -9.26 -2.84
N GLU A 59 -8.54 -8.12 -3.15
CA GLU A 59 -9.97 -8.00 -3.48
C GLU A 59 -10.29 -8.19 -4.98
N SER A 60 -9.28 -8.32 -5.84
CA SER A 60 -9.47 -8.60 -7.28
C SER A 60 -9.77 -10.07 -7.61
N GLU A 61 -10.10 -10.89 -6.61
CA GLU A 61 -10.68 -12.24 -6.76
C GLU A 61 -12.04 -12.32 -6.05
N GLU A 62 -13.04 -11.60 -6.56
CA GLU A 62 -14.48 -11.92 -6.36
C GLU A 62 -15.33 -11.38 -7.52
#